data_AF-A0A3P8DUV7-F1
#
_entry.id   AF-A0A3P8DUV7-F1
#
_cell.length_a   1.000
_cell.length_b   1.000
_cell.length_c   1.000
_cell.angle_alpha   90.00
_cell.angle_beta   90.00
_cell.angle_gamma   90.00
#
_symmetry.space_group_name_H-M   'P 1'
#
loop_
_entity.id
_entity.type
_entity.pdbx_description
1 polymer ?
#
loop_
_entity_poly.entity_id
_entity_poly.type
_entity_poly.pdbx_seq_one_letter_code
_entity_poly.pdbx_strand_id
1 'polypeptide(L)'
;MTEILNNYNKLVRPVRHPTDNLKVEMRVFLQQIMNLDGKNQIVELNAWLEFIWIDYRLAWNATKFENVTSVRFAGGENQIWRPDILLYNRFVVNVTSGFYLFTRAMHPSAPPCLGD
;
A
#
# COMPACT_ATOMS: atom_id res chain seq x y z
N MET A 1 -18.13 1.38 11.26
CA MET A 1 -16.84 1.49 10.52
C MET A 1 -15.87 2.50 11.15
N THR A 2 -16.37 3.54 11.82
CA THR A 2 -15.58 4.49 12.63
C THR A 2 -14.75 3.81 13.73
N GLU A 3 -15.27 2.74 14.35
CA GLU A 3 -14.60 2.07 15.47
C GLU A 3 -13.20 1.52 15.16
N ILE A 4 -12.96 0.96 13.96
CA ILE A 4 -11.66 0.39 13.58
C ILE A 4 -10.60 1.50 13.44
N LEU A 5 -11.01 2.71 13.07
CA LEU A 5 -10.13 3.86 12.89
C LEU A 5 -10.12 4.81 14.10
N ASN A 6 -10.82 4.45 15.19
CA ASN A 6 -10.82 5.27 16.39
C ASN A 6 -9.40 5.43 16.93
N ASN A 7 -8.96 6.67 17.11
CA ASN A 7 -7.60 7.04 17.54
C ASN A 7 -6.47 6.58 16.60
N TYR A 8 -6.78 6.21 15.35
CA TYR A 8 -5.76 5.88 14.37
C TYR A 8 -5.06 7.15 13.87
N ASN A 9 -3.74 7.25 14.10
CA ASN A 9 -2.93 8.34 13.56
C ASN A 9 -2.21 7.90 12.28
N LYS A 10 -2.73 8.37 11.14
CA LYS A 10 -2.21 8.12 9.80
C LYS A 10 -0.84 8.73 9.48
N LEU A 11 -0.40 9.71 10.26
CA LEU A 11 0.91 10.35 10.06
C LEU A 11 2.05 9.52 10.66
N VAL A 12 1.72 8.55 11.52
CA VAL A 12 2.71 7.74 12.24
C VAL A 12 2.89 6.41 11.52
N ARG A 13 4.15 6.11 11.20
CA ARG A 13 4.59 4.83 10.63
C ARG A 13 4.14 3.67 11.53
N PRO A 14 3.50 2.62 11.00
CA PRO A 14 2.97 1.51 11.79
C PRO A 14 4.05 0.54 12.28
N VAL A 15 4.87 0.99 13.22
CA VAL A 15 5.86 0.19 13.92
C VAL A 15 5.63 0.27 15.42
N ARG A 16 5.98 -0.79 16.16
CA ARG A 16 5.81 -0.81 17.63
C ARG A 16 6.89 0.01 18.31
N HIS A 17 8.12 -0.06 17.81
CA HIS A 17 9.23 0.76 18.29
C HIS A 17 9.76 1.67 17.18
N PRO A 18 10.20 2.90 17.50
CA PRO A 18 10.74 3.83 16.50
C PRO A 18 11.95 3.27 15.74
N THR A 19 12.70 2.36 16.35
CA THR A 19 13.88 1.70 15.77
C THR A 19 13.53 0.57 14.81
N ASP A 20 12.29 0.08 14.80
CA ASP A 20 11.91 -1.06 13.98
C ASP A 20 11.79 -0.65 12.50
N ASN A 21 12.02 -1.62 11.63
CA ASN A 21 11.81 -1.47 10.19
C ASN A 21 10.40 -1.88 9.82
N LEU A 22 9.78 -1.11 8.92
CA LEU A 22 8.52 -1.49 8.29
C LEU A 22 8.82 -2.11 6.92
N LYS A 23 8.50 -3.39 6.75
CA LYS A 23 8.60 -4.05 5.45
C LYS A 23 7.42 -3.62 4.57
N VAL A 24 7.73 -3.00 3.44
CA VAL A 24 6.76 -2.67 2.38
C VAL A 24 7.11 -3.50 1.16
N GLU A 25 6.21 -4.40 0.77
CA GLU A 25 6.33 -5.16 -0.46
C GLU A 25 5.69 -4.36 -1.60
N MET A 26 6.45 -4.16 -2.67
CA MET A 26 5.96 -3.55 -3.90
C MET A 26 5.80 -4.62 -4.97
N ARG A 27 4.66 -4.64 -5.64
CA ARG A 27 4.42 -5.42 -6.84
C ARG A 27 4.10 -4.49 -7.99
N VAL A 28 4.71 -4.79 -9.13
CA VAL A 28 4.53 -4.03 -10.37
C VAL A 28 3.83 -4.95 -11.36
N PHE A 29 2.63 -4.56 -11.77
CA PHE A 29 1.88 -5.26 -12.82
C PHE A 29 1.92 -4.41 -14.07
N LEU A 30 2.94 -4.65 -14.89
CA LEU A 30 3.05 -4.04 -16.22
C LEU A 30 1.86 -4.48 -17.07
N GLN A 31 1.06 -3.52 -17.53
CA GLN A 31 -0.04 -3.80 -18.46
C GLN A 31 0.49 -3.73 -19.88
N GLN A 32 1.14 -2.61 -20.22
CA GLN A 32 1.54 -2.29 -21.58
C GLN A 32 2.76 -1.38 -21.60
N ILE A 33 3.62 -1.58 -22.59
CA ILE A 33 4.64 -0.62 -22.99
C ILE A 33 3.99 0.27 -24.06
N MET A 34 3.80 1.55 -23.74
CA MET A 34 3.13 2.50 -24.62
C MET A 34 4.09 3.01 -25.70
N ASN A 35 5.33 3.31 -25.32
CA ASN A 35 6.36 3.84 -26.21
C ASN A 35 7.77 3.57 -25.68
N LEU A 36 8.74 3.51 -26.58
CA LEU A 36 10.17 3.36 -26.29
C LEU A 36 10.99 4.32 -27.17
N ASP A 37 11.68 5.26 -26.55
CA ASP A 37 12.69 6.11 -27.20
C ASP A 37 14.08 5.66 -26.75
N GLY A 38 14.69 4.76 -27.52
CA GLY A 38 16.03 4.24 -27.22
C GLY A 38 17.14 5.28 -27.33
N LYS A 39 16.95 6.35 -28.11
CA LYS A 39 17.95 7.42 -28.25
C LYS A 39 17.99 8.29 -27.00
N ASN A 40 16.82 8.60 -26.44
CA ASN A 40 16.70 9.42 -25.23
C ASN A 40 16.55 8.58 -23.94
N GLN A 41 16.57 7.25 -24.05
CA GLN A 41 16.43 6.31 -22.93
C GLN A 41 15.12 6.48 -22.14
N ILE A 42 14.02 6.79 -22.85
CA ILE A 42 12.70 7.00 -22.25
C ILE A 42 11.81 5.79 -22.55
N VAL A 43 11.12 5.30 -21.52
CA VAL A 43 10.09 4.28 -21.65
C VAL A 43 8.78 4.82 -21.07
N GLU A 44 7.71 4.76 -21.86
CA GLU A 44 6.37 5.10 -21.42
C GLU A 44 5.60 3.81 -21.12
N LEU A 45 5.09 3.68 -19.89
CA LEU A 45 4.49 2.45 -19.38
C LEU A 45 3.11 2.70 -18.79
N ASN A 46 2.19 1.77 -19.04
CA ASN A 46 0.97 1.62 -18.26
C ASN A 46 1.17 0.44 -17.29
N ALA A 47 1.20 0.71 -15.99
CA ALA A 47 1.44 -0.28 -14.96
C ALA A 47 0.64 0.00 -13.69
N TRP A 48 0.28 -1.06 -12.99
CA TRP A 48 -0.36 -0.98 -11.69
C TRP A 48 0.70 -1.24 -10.63
N LEU A 49 0.71 -0.41 -9.59
CA LEU A 49 1.60 -0.56 -8.45
C LEU A 49 0.77 -0.98 -7.24
N GLU A 50 1.09 -2.14 -6.69
CA GLU A 50 0.49 -2.62 -5.44
C GLU A 50 1.54 -2.52 -4.34
N PHE A 51 1.16 -1.90 -3.23
CA PHE A 51 2.00 -1.78 -2.04
C PHE A 51 1.33 -2.49 -0.88
N ILE A 52 2.06 -3.40 -0.24
CA ILE A 52 1.57 -4.27 0.81
C ILE A 52 2.44 -4.06 2.04
N TRP A 53 1.79 -3.78 3.17
CA TRP A 53 2.43 -3.68 4.48
C TRP A 53 1.46 -4.19 5.56
N ILE A 54 1.99 -4.44 6.75
CA ILE A 54 1.21 -4.86 7.91
C ILE A 54 1.12 -3.68 8.88
N ASP A 55 -0.09 -3.30 9.27
CA ASP A 55 -0.33 -2.31 10.34
C ASP A 55 -0.98 -3.00 11.54
N TYR A 56 -0.25 -3.09 12.65
CA TYR A 56 -0.71 -3.76 13.87
C TYR A 56 -1.92 -3.06 14.52
N ARG A 57 -2.17 -1.78 14.21
CA ARG A 57 -3.27 -0.99 14.77
C ARG A 57 -4.60 -1.23 14.05
N LEU A 58 -4.54 -1.78 12.83
CA LEU A 58 -5.71 -2.13 12.03
C LEU A 58 -6.14 -3.59 12.24
N ALA A 59 -5.78 -4.18 13.39
CA ALA A 59 -6.26 -5.49 13.80
C ALA A 59 -7.58 -5.35 14.58
N TRP A 60 -8.60 -6.11 14.23
CA TRP A 60 -9.88 -6.16 14.94
C TRP A 60 -10.32 -7.61 15.16
N ASN A 61 -11.22 -7.84 16.11
CA ASN A 61 -11.84 -9.15 16.29
C ASN A 61 -13.02 -9.30 15.31
N ALA A 62 -12.90 -10.19 14.32
CA ALA A 62 -13.91 -10.40 13.29
C ALA A 62 -15.30 -10.75 13.87
N THR A 63 -15.37 -11.45 15.00
CA THR A 63 -16.67 -11.83 15.61
C THR A 63 -17.47 -10.63 16.11
N LYS A 64 -16.82 -9.51 16.42
CA LYS A 64 -17.48 -8.24 16.79
C LYS A 64 -18.06 -7.49 15.59
N PHE A 65 -17.67 -7.87 14.37
CA PHE A 65 -18.04 -7.23 13.12
C PHE A 65 -18.63 -8.25 12.16
N GLU A 66 -19.54 -9.11 12.63
CA GLU A 66 -20.26 -10.09 11.78
C GLU A 66 -19.34 -10.99 10.95
N ASN A 67 -18.17 -11.36 11.51
CA ASN A 67 -17.13 -12.14 10.85
C ASN A 67 -16.50 -11.48 9.60
N VAL A 68 -16.54 -10.16 9.51
CA VAL A 68 -15.81 -9.41 8.48
C VAL A 68 -14.30 -9.53 8.73
N THR A 69 -13.60 -10.18 7.78
CA THR A 69 -12.15 -10.43 7.82
C THR A 69 -11.33 -9.47 6.96
N SER A 70 -12.00 -8.68 6.12
CA SER A 70 -11.36 -7.72 5.23
C SER A 70 -12.25 -6.49 5.04
N VAL A 71 -11.65 -5.32 5.13
CA VAL A 71 -12.30 -4.03 4.86
C VAL A 71 -11.56 -3.31 3.74
N ARG A 72 -12.29 -2.52 2.95
CA ARG A 72 -11.71 -1.63 1.94
C ARG A 72 -11.83 -0.21 2.42
N PHE A 73 -10.70 0.49 2.51
CA PHE A 73 -10.68 1.92 2.77
C PHE A 73 -10.76 2.66 1.44
N ALA A 74 -11.59 3.70 1.36
CA ALA A 74 -11.70 4.49 0.13
C ALA A 74 -10.36 5.18 -0.16
N GLY A 75 -9.82 4.97 -1.36
CA GLY A 75 -8.51 5.46 -1.78
C GLY A 75 -8.33 6.98 -1.59
N GLY A 76 -9.39 7.75 -1.85
CA GLY A 76 -9.36 9.23 -1.85
C GLY A 76 -9.38 9.90 -0.48
N GLU A 77 -9.70 9.18 0.59
CA GLU A 77 -9.94 9.81 1.90
C GLU A 77 -8.70 9.86 2.81
N ASN A 78 -7.55 9.34 2.36
CA ASN A 78 -6.30 9.30 3.13
C ASN A 78 -6.53 8.90 4.60
N GLN A 79 -7.26 7.80 4.83
CA GLN A 79 -7.72 7.39 6.16
C GLN A 79 -6.66 6.59 6.93
N ILE A 80 -5.75 5.94 6.22
CA ILE A 80 -4.70 5.08 6.80
C ILE A 80 -3.31 5.60 6.43
N TRP A 81 -2.30 5.23 7.21
CA TRP A 81 -0.91 5.49 6.86
C TRP A 81 -0.59 4.85 5.51
N ARG A 82 0.21 5.53 4.68
CA ARG A 82 0.68 5.03 3.40
C ARG A 82 2.17 5.36 3.29
N PRO A 83 2.99 4.49 2.66
CA PRO A 83 4.37 4.84 2.35
C PRO A 83 4.40 6.06 1.42
N ASP A 84 5.38 6.94 1.64
CA ASP A 84 5.74 7.97 0.66
C ASP A 84 6.65 7.32 -0.39
N ILE A 85 6.26 7.41 -1.66
CA ILE A 85 6.89 6.67 -2.75
C ILE A 85 7.17 7.63 -3.89
N LEU A 86 8.45 7.69 -4.25
CA LEU A 86 8.94 8.52 -5.34
C LEU A 86 9.55 7.63 -6.41
N LEU A 87 9.16 7.85 -7.66
CA LEU A 87 9.88 7.31 -8.81
C LEU A 87 11.09 8.22 -9.09
N TYR A 88 12.29 7.74 -8.74
CA TYR A 88 13.53 8.51 -8.89
C TYR A 88 13.84 8.82 -10.37
N ASN A 89 13.73 7.81 -11.23
CA ASN A 89 13.98 7.94 -12.67
C ASN A 89 12.69 8.26 -13.44
N ARG A 90 12.02 9.36 -13.04
CA ARG A 90 10.78 9.80 -13.69
C ARG A 90 11.09 10.76 -14.84
N PHE A 91 10.66 10.41 -16.06
CA PHE A 91 10.56 11.36 -17.17
C PHE A 91 9.13 11.93 -17.21
N VAL A 92 8.99 13.26 -17.16
CA VAL A 92 7.67 13.93 -17.06
C VAL A 92 7.28 14.56 -18.39
N VAL A 93 6.37 13.91 -19.12
CA VAL A 93 5.60 14.55 -20.19
C VAL A 93 4.13 14.36 -19.82
N ASN A 94 3.45 15.47 -19.48
CA ASN A 94 2.01 15.59 -19.20
C ASN A 94 1.34 14.33 -18.60
N VAL A 95 1.41 14.16 -17.28
CA VAL A 95 1.02 12.91 -16.61
C VAL A 95 -0.50 12.76 -16.52
N THR A 96 -1.04 11.82 -17.31
CA THR A 96 -2.33 11.13 -17.08
C THR A 96 -2.13 9.70 -16.56
N SER A 97 -0.97 9.37 -15.99
CA SER A 97 -0.73 8.06 -15.38
C SER A 97 -1.39 8.00 -14.01
N GLY A 98 -2.67 7.60 -14.00
CA GLY A 98 -3.41 7.27 -12.79
C GLY A 98 -2.84 6.01 -12.16
N PHE A 99 -1.89 6.16 -11.24
CA PHE A 99 -1.50 5.06 -10.37
C PHE A 99 -2.66 4.75 -9.43
N TYR A 100 -3.38 3.65 -9.70
CA TYR A 100 -4.40 3.15 -8.79
C TYR A 100 -3.70 2.46 -7.62
N LEU A 101 -3.67 3.14 -6.47
CA LEU A 101 -3.11 2.62 -5.24
C LEU A 101 -4.11 1.66 -4.57
N PHE A 102 -3.75 0.38 -4.50
CA PHE A 102 -4.46 -0.59 -3.68
C PHE A 102 -3.69 -0.78 -2.38
N THR A 103 -4.37 -0.49 -1.27
CA THR A 103 -3.81 -0.68 0.07
C THR A 103 -4.61 -1.75 0.77
N ARG A 104 -3.96 -2.85 1.15
CA ARG A 104 -4.60 -3.93 1.92
C ARG A 104 -4.02 -3.96 3.32
N ALA A 105 -4.82 -3.61 4.32
CA ALA A 105 -4.53 -3.90 5.72
C ALA A 105 -4.97 -5.35 6.00
N MET A 106 -4.06 -6.20 6.45
CA MET A 106 -4.37 -7.61 6.75
C MET A 106 -4.81 -7.78 8.21
N HIS A 107 -5.86 -8.58 8.42
CA HIS A 107 -6.25 -9.11 9.72
C HIS A 107 -5.18 -10.10 10.25
N PRO A 108 -4.77 -10.05 11.52
CA PRO A 108 -3.87 -11.04 12.09
C PRO A 108 -4.65 -12.33 12.41
N SER A 109 -4.83 -13.14 11.38
CA SER A 109 -5.09 -14.58 11.52
C SER A 109 -4.16 -15.35 10.59
N ALA A 110 -2.88 -14.97 10.57
CA ALA A 110 -1.80 -15.80 10.06
C ALA A 110 -0.95 -16.23 11.26
N PRO A 111 -0.70 -17.54 11.46
CA PRO A 111 0.17 -18.01 12.54
C PRO A 111 1.60 -17.47 12.33
N PRO A 112 2.42 -17.40 13.39
CA PRO A 112 3.83 -17.11 13.21
C PRO A 112 4.44 -18.28 12.44
N CYS A 113 4.88 -18.05 11.21
CA CYS A 113 5.89 -18.90 10.62
C CYS A 113 7.17 -18.66 11.43
N LEU A 114 7.32 -19.41 12.52
CA LEU A 114 8.56 -19.64 13.25
C LEU A 114 9.30 -20.80 12.57
N GLY A 115 10.60 -20.59 12.31
CA GLY A 115 11.60 -21.58 11.86
C GLY A 115 11.71 -21.68 10.33
N ASP A 116 12.87 -21.59 9.69
CA ASP A 116 14.28 -21.48 10.11
C ASP A 116 15.05 -20.62 9.08
#